data_AF-A0A453IWT7-F1
#
_entry.id   AF-A0A453IWT7-F1
#
_cell.length_a   1.000
_cell.length_b   1.000
_cell.length_c   1.000
_cell.angle_alpha   90.00
_cell.angle_beta   90.00
_cell.angle_gamma   90.00
#
_symmetry.space_group_name_H-M   'P 1'
#
loop_
_entity.id
_entity.type
_entity.pdbx_description
1 polymer ?
#
loop_
_entity_poly.entity_id
_entity_poly.type
_entity_poly.pdbx_seq_one_letter_code
_entity_poly.pdbx_strand_id
1 'polypeptide(L)'
;RAAGPARVGPVVISNSDLLMTAEDDRAFLERAGGEWASAADLLMPLDARTARRLMELSFYRKQVTSMLPDFLIREGVQNLFSDKREEKIELMKAITVGTDGFQLTPLEQVKLGTN
;
A
#
# COMPACT_ATOMS: atom_id res chain seq x y z
N ARG A 1 35.52 -4.99 -13.50
CA ARG A 1 34.73 -4.24 -14.51
C ARG A 1 34.09 -3.06 -13.77
N ALA A 2 34.51 -1.84 -14.10
CA ALA A 2 34.24 -0.64 -13.30
C ALA A 2 32.84 -0.06 -13.58
N ALA A 3 32.11 0.31 -12.53
CA ALA A 3 30.88 1.09 -12.60
C ALA A 3 31.26 2.57 -12.77
N GLY A 4 30.73 3.23 -13.81
CA GLY A 4 31.00 4.63 -14.11
C GLY A 4 29.79 5.32 -14.76
N PRO A 5 29.71 6.67 -14.69
CA PRO A 5 28.52 7.47 -14.99
C PRO A 5 28.04 7.44 -16.45
N ALA A 6 28.76 6.77 -17.35
CA ALA A 6 28.41 6.62 -18.76
C ALA A 6 27.46 5.45 -19.07
N ARG A 7 26.98 4.72 -18.06
CA ARG A 7 25.91 3.72 -18.21
C ARG A 7 25.02 3.69 -16.98
N VAL A 8 24.07 4.61 -16.90
CA VAL A 8 22.81 4.33 -16.24
C VAL A 8 21.80 4.19 -17.36
N GLY A 9 21.38 2.95 -17.64
CA GLY A 9 20.25 2.69 -18.53
C GLY A 9 18.95 3.28 -17.95
N PRO A 10 17.82 3.25 -18.69
CA PRO A 10 16.55 3.73 -18.16
C PRO A 10 16.28 3.11 -16.79
N VAL A 11 16.27 3.94 -15.75
CA VAL A 11 15.97 3.52 -14.39
C VAL A 11 14.46 3.46 -14.29
N VAL A 12 13.90 2.25 -14.36
CA VAL A 12 12.49 2.03 -14.06
C VAL A 12 12.37 2.09 -12.54
N ILE A 13 11.79 3.18 -12.02
CA ILE A 13 11.32 3.21 -10.63
C ILE A 13 10.11 2.27 -10.57
N SER A 14 10.38 0.99 -10.32
CA SER A 14 9.35 -0.01 -10.03
C SER A 14 8.89 0.18 -8.60
N ASN A 15 8.29 1.34 -8.29
CA ASN A 15 7.54 1.50 -7.07
C ASN A 15 6.10 1.08 -7.36
N SER A 16 5.64 0.01 -6.71
CA SER A 16 4.30 -0.56 -6.88
C SER A 16 3.18 0.46 -6.62
N ASP A 17 3.50 1.50 -5.86
CA ASP A 17 2.53 2.44 -5.33
C ASP A 17 2.25 3.62 -6.28
N LEU A 18 3.04 3.78 -7.36
CA LEU A 18 2.86 4.86 -8.35
C LEU A 18 1.68 4.63 -9.31
N LEU A 19 1.12 3.42 -9.31
CA LEU A 19 0.07 2.98 -10.24
C LEU A 19 -1.26 2.69 -9.56
N MET A 20 -1.37 2.88 -8.24
CA MET A 20 -2.63 2.70 -7.53
C MET A 20 -3.59 3.85 -7.88
N THR A 21 -4.65 3.55 -8.61
CA THR A 21 -5.65 4.53 -9.06
C THR A 21 -6.92 4.46 -8.21
N ALA A 22 -7.74 5.51 -8.30
CA ALA A 22 -9.08 5.50 -7.69
C ALA A 22 -10.00 4.41 -8.26
N GLU A 23 -9.74 3.91 -9.48
CA GLU A 23 -10.46 2.78 -10.05
C GLU A 23 -10.04 1.46 -9.38
N ASP A 24 -8.75 1.29 -9.08
CA ASP A 24 -8.25 0.13 -8.35
C ASP A 24 -8.83 0.07 -6.93
N ASP A 25 -8.94 1.22 -6.25
CA ASP A 25 -9.59 1.31 -4.95
C ASP A 25 -11.06 0.90 -5.00
N ARG A 26 -11.80 1.32 -6.04
CA ARG A 26 -13.20 0.91 -6.23
C ARG A 26 -13.32 -0.58 -6.50
N ALA A 27 -12.51 -1.12 -7.42
CA ALA A 27 -12.48 -2.55 -7.72
C ALA A 27 -12.09 -3.39 -6.49
N PHE A 28 -11.18 -2.88 -5.67
CA PHE A 28 -10.79 -3.51 -4.40
C PHE A 28 -11.95 -3.54 -3.41
N LEU A 29 -12.68 -2.44 -3.24
CA LEU A 29 -13.85 -2.35 -2.36
C LEU A 29 -15.01 -3.24 -2.83
N GLU A 30 -15.24 -3.32 -4.15
CA GLU A 30 -16.23 -4.25 -4.72
C GLU A 30 -15.87 -5.71 -4.42
N ARG A 31 -14.60 -6.08 -4.61
CA ARG A 31 -14.11 -7.43 -4.27
C ARG A 31 -14.23 -7.73 -2.77
N ALA A 32 -14.09 -6.70 -1.93
CA ALA A 32 -14.30 -6.80 -0.50
C ALA A 32 -15.77 -7.01 -0.12
N GLY A 33 -16.73 -6.64 -0.98
CA GLY A 33 -18.17 -6.79 -0.74
C GLY A 33 -18.91 -5.47 -0.54
N GLY A 34 -18.26 -4.33 -0.79
CA GLY A 34 -18.92 -3.01 -0.85
C GLY A 34 -19.35 -2.40 0.48
N GLU A 35 -18.96 -2.98 1.61
CA GLU A 35 -19.40 -2.51 2.95
C GLU A 35 -18.51 -1.40 3.55
N TRP A 36 -17.32 -1.16 2.99
CA TRP A 36 -16.36 -0.18 3.51
C TRP A 36 -16.40 1.12 2.71
N ALA A 37 -16.29 2.26 3.42
CA ALA A 37 -16.33 3.59 2.81
C ALA A 37 -15.04 3.94 2.05
N SER A 38 -13.90 3.36 2.45
CA SER A 38 -12.61 3.58 1.80
C SER A 38 -11.71 2.34 1.88
N ALA A 39 -10.76 2.23 0.95
CA ALA A 39 -9.75 1.17 0.98
C ALA A 39 -8.91 1.21 2.27
N ALA A 40 -8.68 2.41 2.82
CA ALA A 40 -8.01 2.62 4.11
C ALA A 40 -8.74 1.95 5.28
N ASP A 41 -10.06 1.95 5.32
CA ASP A 41 -10.82 1.32 6.40
C ASP A 41 -10.64 -0.20 6.42
N LEU A 42 -10.46 -0.81 5.25
CA LEU A 42 -10.25 -2.24 5.10
C LEU A 42 -8.78 -2.63 5.33
N LEU A 43 -7.83 -1.82 4.87
CA LEU A 43 -6.39 -2.07 5.01
C LEU A 43 -5.87 -1.75 6.42
N MET A 44 -6.57 -0.89 7.18
CA MET A 44 -6.27 -0.55 8.56
C MET A 44 -7.42 -0.98 9.50
N PRO A 45 -7.64 -2.31 9.65
CA PRO A 45 -8.75 -2.84 10.43
C PRO A 45 -8.67 -2.41 11.90
N LEU A 46 -9.82 -2.17 12.53
CA LEU A 46 -9.94 -1.89 13.97
C LEU A 46 -10.68 -2.99 14.75
N ASP A 47 -11.35 -3.88 14.02
CA ASP A 47 -12.20 -4.92 14.55
C ASP A 47 -11.88 -6.26 13.87
N ALA A 48 -12.27 -7.35 14.56
CA ALA A 48 -11.98 -8.70 14.09
C ALA A 48 -12.70 -9.04 12.77
N ARG A 49 -13.85 -8.44 12.48
CA ARG A 49 -14.62 -8.70 11.25
C ARG A 49 -13.90 -8.11 10.04
N THR A 50 -13.48 -6.84 10.13
CA THR A 50 -12.72 -6.18 9.08
C THR A 50 -11.36 -6.85 8.86
N ALA A 51 -10.67 -7.24 9.94
CA ALA A 51 -9.41 -7.97 9.84
C ALA A 51 -9.58 -9.35 9.21
N ARG A 52 -10.61 -10.11 9.62
CA ARG A 52 -10.94 -11.40 9.02
C ARG A 52 -11.21 -11.25 7.53
N ARG A 53 -11.93 -10.20 7.13
CA ARG A 53 -12.17 -9.93 5.71
C ARG A 53 -10.88 -9.62 4.96
N LEU A 54 -10.03 -8.76 5.50
CA LEU A 54 -8.73 -8.46 4.91
C LEU A 54 -7.89 -9.73 4.74
N MET A 55 -7.88 -10.62 5.74
CA MET A 55 -7.18 -11.89 5.66
C MET A 55 -7.77 -12.81 4.58
N GLU A 56 -9.09 -12.86 4.40
CA GLU A 56 -9.73 -13.62 3.32
C GLU A 56 -9.38 -13.11 1.92
N LEU A 57 -9.16 -11.80 1.78
CA LEU A 57 -8.79 -11.17 0.51
C LEU A 57 -7.31 -11.33 0.18
N SER A 58 -6.47 -11.46 1.20
CA SER A 58 -5.00 -11.53 1.11
C SER A 58 -4.46 -12.96 1.13
N PHE A 59 -5.08 -13.86 1.89
CA PHE A 59 -4.61 -15.23 2.04
C PHE A 59 -5.34 -16.19 1.11
N TYR A 60 -4.55 -16.90 0.31
CA TYR A 60 -5.04 -17.95 -0.57
C TYR A 60 -5.70 -19.11 0.21
N ARG A 61 -5.18 -19.44 1.41
CA ARG A 61 -5.68 -20.55 2.24
C ARG A 61 -6.73 -20.08 3.24
N LYS A 62 -8.00 -20.18 2.85
CA LYS A 62 -9.17 -19.83 3.69
C LYS A 62 -9.29 -20.66 4.99
N GLN A 63 -8.64 -21.81 5.07
CA GLN A 63 -8.67 -22.67 6.26
C GLN A 63 -8.00 -22.00 7.47
N VAL A 64 -6.94 -21.22 7.24
CA VAL A 64 -6.21 -20.54 8.33
C VAL A 64 -7.07 -19.43 8.91
N THR A 65 -7.80 -18.69 8.07
CA THR A 65 -8.70 -17.63 8.54
C THR A 65 -9.89 -18.22 9.28
N SER A 66 -10.50 -19.31 8.81
CA SER A 66 -11.65 -19.94 9.50
C SER A 66 -11.31 -20.57 10.85
N MET A 67 -10.08 -21.04 11.04
CA MET A 67 -9.65 -21.69 12.28
C MET A 67 -9.22 -20.70 13.37
N LEU A 68 -8.90 -19.46 13.02
CA LEU A 68 -8.50 -18.45 13.99
C LEU A 68 -9.73 -17.88 14.72
N PRO A 69 -9.78 -17.95 16.07
CA PRO A 69 -10.82 -17.31 16.84
C PRO A 69 -10.75 -15.78 16.78
N ASP A 70 -11.90 -15.12 16.90
CA ASP A 70 -11.99 -13.66 16.81
C ASP A 70 -11.19 -12.91 17.88
N PHE A 71 -10.96 -13.50 19.07
CA PHE A 71 -10.19 -12.85 20.12
C PHE A 71 -8.71 -12.72 19.76
N LEU A 72 -8.12 -13.73 19.12
CA LEU A 72 -6.73 -13.69 18.66
C LEU A 72 -6.56 -12.67 17.52
N ILE A 73 -7.53 -12.61 16.61
CA ILE A 73 -7.54 -11.63 15.53
C ILE A 73 -7.64 -10.22 16.12
N ARG A 74 -8.53 -10.01 17.10
CA ARG A 74 -8.69 -8.73 17.79
C ARG A 74 -7.39 -8.28 18.48
N GLU A 75 -6.73 -9.16 19.23
CA GLU A 75 -5.46 -8.81 19.87
C GLU A 75 -4.36 -8.53 18.84
N GLY A 76 -4.26 -9.32 17.78
CA GLY A 76 -3.33 -9.07 16.69
C GLY A 76 -3.55 -7.71 16.03
N VAL A 77 -4.80 -7.34 15.78
CA VAL A 77 -5.16 -6.04 15.20
C VAL A 77 -4.75 -4.89 16.11
N GLN A 78 -5.07 -5.00 17.40
CA GLN A 78 -4.73 -3.97 18.39
C GLN A 78 -3.22 -3.81 18.55
N ASN A 79 -2.44 -4.88 18.42
CA ASN A 79 -0.98 -4.77 18.54
C ASN A 79 -0.33 -4.23 17.25
N LEU A 80 -0.87 -4.58 16.07
CA LEU A 80 -0.22 -4.28 14.79
C LEU A 80 -0.65 -2.93 14.19
N PHE A 81 -1.92 -2.55 14.39
CA PHE A 81 -2.53 -1.40 13.73
C PHE A 81 -2.82 -0.21 14.65
N SER A 82 -2.67 -0.35 15.97
CA SER A 82 -2.93 0.76 16.90
C SER A 82 -1.80 1.78 16.98
N ASP A 83 -0.56 1.39 16.69
CA ASP A 83 0.55 2.36 16.67
C ASP A 83 0.50 3.25 15.42
N LYS A 84 0.48 4.58 15.66
CA LYS A 84 0.50 5.65 14.63
C LYS A 84 -0.52 5.46 13.51
N ARG A 85 -1.71 4.99 13.85
CA ARG A 85 -2.77 4.70 12.88
C ARG A 85 -3.16 5.91 12.04
N GLU A 86 -3.33 7.06 12.68
CA GLU A 86 -3.76 8.28 12.00
C GLU A 86 -2.74 8.69 10.94
N GLU A 87 -1.45 8.65 11.28
CA GLU A 87 -0.35 8.89 10.34
C GLU A 87 -0.38 7.90 9.17
N LYS A 88 -0.59 6.60 9.44
CA LYS A 88 -0.68 5.57 8.38
C LYS A 88 -1.86 5.80 7.43
N ILE A 89 -3.01 6.24 7.95
CA ILE A 89 -4.18 6.56 7.14
C ILE A 89 -3.96 7.83 6.34
N GLU A 90 -3.34 8.84 6.93
CA GLU A 90 -2.99 10.08 6.24
C GLU A 90 -2.01 9.82 5.10
N LEU A 91 -1.00 8.97 5.33
CA LEU A 91 -0.07 8.52 4.29
C LEU A 91 -0.79 7.79 3.14
N MET A 92 -1.72 6.88 3.45
CA MET A 92 -2.53 6.22 2.41
C MET A 92 -3.37 7.21 1.60
N LYS A 93 -4.00 8.18 2.27
CA LYS A 93 -4.78 9.23 1.60
C LYS A 93 -3.89 10.12 0.73
N ALA A 94 -2.71 10.49 1.22
CA ALA A 94 -1.75 11.29 0.46
C ALA A 94 -1.26 10.59 -0.80
N ILE A 95 -1.05 9.27 -0.74
CA ILE A 95 -0.69 8.46 -1.92
C ILE A 95 -1.85 8.44 -2.93
N THR A 96 -3.08 8.26 -2.47
CA THR A 96 -4.27 8.18 -3.33
C THR A 96 -4.59 9.52 -4.02
N VAL A 97 -4.35 10.64 -3.34
CA VAL A 97 -4.63 12.00 -3.85
C VAL A 97 -3.48 12.54 -4.73
N GLY A 98 -2.26 12.02 -4.57
CA GLY A 98 -1.06 12.53 -5.26
C GLY A 98 -0.90 12.12 -6.74
N THR A 99 -1.78 11.26 -7.27
CA THR A 99 -1.52 10.54 -8.53
C THR A 99 -2.13 11.18 -9.78
N ASP A 100 -2.84 12.30 -9.69
CA ASP A 100 -3.38 12.99 -10.89
C ASP A 100 -2.32 13.77 -11.70
N GLY A 101 -1.04 13.70 -11.31
CA GLY A 101 0.01 14.36 -12.10
C GLY A 101 1.40 14.31 -11.49
N PHE A 102 1.94 13.13 -11.18
CA PHE A 102 3.37 13.01 -10.91
C PHE A 102 4.15 13.15 -12.23
N GLN A 103 4.21 14.38 -12.77
CA GLN A 103 5.15 14.70 -13.83
C GLN A 103 6.55 14.59 -13.24
N LEU A 104 7.19 13.47 -13.51
CA LEU A 104 8.60 13.26 -13.24
C LEU A 104 9.40 14.30 -14.04
N THR A 105 9.75 15.42 -13.41
CA THR A 105 10.86 16.23 -13.89
C THR A 105 12.14 15.43 -13.65
N PRO A 106 12.91 15.09 -14.69
CA PRO A 106 14.18 14.39 -14.52
C PRO A 106 15.06 15.17 -13.55
N LEU A 107 15.66 14.48 -12.58
CA LEU A 107 16.62 15.09 -11.66
C LEU A 107 17.74 15.75 -12.47
N GLU A 108 18.05 17.02 -12.18
CA GLU A 108 19.20 17.68 -12.79
C GLU A 108 20.47 16.95 -12.38
N GLN A 109 21.12 16.32 -13.36
CA GLN A 109 22.38 15.64 -13.14
C GLN A 109 23.47 16.70 -12.94
N VAL A 110 23.95 16.85 -11.71
CA VAL A 110 25.14 17.66 -11.40
C VAL A 110 26.31 17.09 -12.19
N LYS A 111 26.69 17.79 -13.26
CA LYS A 111 27.94 17.54 -13.98
C LYS A 111 29.10 17.84 -13.02
N LEU A 112 29.69 16.81 -12.42
CA LEU A 112 31.05 16.94 -11.89
C LEU A 112 31.98 17.14 -13.08
N GLY A 113 32.28 18.41 -13.36
CA GLY A 113 33.30 18.82 -14.30
C GLY A 113 34.63 18.19 -13.92
N THR A 114 35.23 17.49 -14.87
CA THR A 114 36.63 17.08 -14.80
C THR A 114 37.38 17.90 -15.84
N ASN A 115 38.11 18.92 -15.36
CA ASN A 115 39.42 19.35 -15.84
C ASN A 115 40.00 20.32 -14.81
#